data_AF-A0A3P7CP82-F1
#
_entry.id   AF-A0A3P7CP82-F1
#
_cell.length_a   1.000
_cell.length_b   1.000
_cell.length_c   1.000
_cell.angle_alpha   90.00
_cell.angle_beta   90.00
_cell.angle_gamma   90.00
#
_symmetry.space_group_name_H-M   'P 1'
#
loop_
_entity.id
_entity.type
_entity.pdbx_description
1 polymer ?
#
loop_
_entity_poly.entity_id
_entity_poly.type
_entity_poly.pdbx_seq_one_letter_code
_entity_poly.pdbx_strand_id
1 'polypeptide(L)'
;MMEHFALDTRVTCQYARHFDTGEAPSSTEDVQALLRLSTSRAFGQSVEVLQHLTHAIMDQRMHSGPPDKVLPARPDANGTPPSARFLNGIVREYCDEWLATEETPDFLAGKPIATTHRFGHLAGYGGRYYSYLMARAGAGLIWQKGFAGDPWSTAFGRVGVFPLNTFTALTAKMGPAFARMRQHIHNMQFVLFQRYRDYLLRHGGEQRPAFMLKRLLGDSAEAVHSSSLSPEALASGLFEDVAACEETAKRMFEMDNQPGLKRIV
;
A
#
# COMPACT_ATOMS: atom_id res chain seq x y z
N MET A 1 -0.19 -2.73 -3.84
CA MET A 1 -0.22 -4.16 -4.25
C MET A 1 1.19 -4.63 -4.56
N MET A 2 1.87 -4.12 -5.61
CA MET A 2 3.24 -4.53 -5.94
C MET A 2 4.27 -4.31 -4.83
N GLU A 3 4.05 -3.32 -3.96
CA GLU A 3 4.85 -3.12 -2.74
C GLU A 3 4.88 -4.35 -1.83
N HIS A 4 3.84 -5.18 -1.79
CA HIS A 4 3.88 -6.42 -1.02
C HIS A 4 4.90 -7.41 -1.58
N PHE A 5 5.08 -7.45 -2.91
CA PHE A 5 6.12 -8.28 -3.54
C PHE A 5 7.51 -7.77 -3.23
N ALA A 6 7.73 -6.45 -3.27
CA ALA A 6 9.03 -5.85 -2.95
C ALA A 6 9.46 -6.05 -1.48
N LEU A 7 8.51 -6.43 -0.62
CA LEU A 7 8.73 -6.59 0.82
C LEU A 7 8.61 -8.05 1.27
N ASP A 8 8.16 -8.97 0.43
CA ASP A 8 8.14 -10.39 0.73
C ASP A 8 9.56 -10.96 0.63
N THR A 9 10.09 -11.48 1.74
CA THR A 9 11.48 -11.96 1.80
C THR A 9 11.81 -12.99 0.73
N ARG A 10 10.84 -13.84 0.35
CA ARG A 10 11.03 -14.87 -0.69
C ARG A 10 11.29 -14.22 -2.05
N VAL A 11 10.60 -13.12 -2.34
CA VAL A 11 10.77 -12.31 -3.55
C VAL A 11 12.03 -11.45 -3.45
N THR A 12 12.26 -10.80 -2.31
CA THR A 12 13.43 -9.94 -2.08
C THR A 12 14.75 -10.69 -2.27
N CYS A 13 14.85 -11.95 -1.83
CA CYS A 13 16.01 -12.80 -2.09
C CYS A 13 16.33 -12.97 -3.59
N GLN A 14 15.35 -12.85 -4.47
CA GLN A 14 15.56 -13.01 -5.92
C GLN A 14 16.33 -11.85 -6.53
N TYR A 15 16.17 -10.63 -6.02
CA TYR A 15 16.77 -9.43 -6.61
C TYR A 15 17.77 -8.70 -5.70
N ALA A 16 17.75 -8.93 -4.39
CA ALA A 16 18.72 -8.31 -3.47
C ALA A 16 20.13 -8.79 -3.81
N ARG A 17 21.06 -7.86 -3.98
CA ARG A 17 22.48 -8.14 -4.27
C ARG A 17 23.35 -7.18 -3.47
N HIS A 18 24.51 -7.66 -3.02
CA HIS A 18 25.53 -6.77 -2.48
C HIS A 18 25.99 -5.80 -3.58
N PHE A 19 26.10 -4.50 -3.27
CA PHE A 19 26.34 -3.48 -4.29
C PHE A 19 27.71 -3.62 -4.97
N ASP A 20 28.73 -4.08 -4.22
CA ASP A 20 30.09 -4.27 -4.72
C ASP A 20 30.30 -5.67 -5.33
N THR A 21 30.10 -6.74 -4.54
CA THR A 21 30.34 -8.12 -4.99
C THR A 21 29.28 -8.69 -5.93
N GLY A 22 28.06 -8.11 -5.94
CA GLY A 22 26.94 -8.63 -6.73
C GLY A 22 26.40 -9.97 -6.22
N GLU A 23 26.78 -10.42 -5.03
CA GLU A 23 26.36 -11.70 -4.45
C GLU A 23 24.93 -11.61 -3.89
N ALA A 24 24.20 -12.72 -3.98
CA ALA A 24 22.86 -12.84 -3.40
C ALA A 24 22.94 -13.18 -1.91
N PRO A 25 21.92 -12.82 -1.10
CA PRO A 25 21.77 -13.29 0.28
C PRO A 25 21.88 -14.82 0.35
N SER A 26 22.89 -15.33 1.04
CA SER A 26 23.14 -16.78 1.13
C SER A 26 23.47 -17.27 2.54
N SER A 27 23.89 -16.38 3.44
CA SER A 27 24.15 -16.73 4.83
C SER A 27 22.86 -16.77 5.66
N THR A 28 22.90 -17.45 6.81
CA THR A 28 21.79 -17.45 7.76
C THR A 28 21.53 -16.04 8.29
N GLU A 29 22.61 -15.28 8.49
CA GLU A 29 22.60 -13.89 8.93
C GLU A 29 21.89 -12.99 7.91
N ASP A 30 22.15 -13.15 6.60
CA ASP A 30 21.48 -12.37 5.55
C ASP A 30 19.97 -12.65 5.54
N VAL A 31 19.58 -13.92 5.64
CA VAL A 31 18.16 -14.31 5.68
C VAL A 31 17.47 -13.74 6.92
N GLN A 32 18.14 -13.75 8.08
CA GLN A 32 17.64 -13.10 9.30
C GLN A 32 17.51 -11.58 9.14
N ALA A 33 18.49 -10.93 8.51
CA ALA A 33 18.44 -9.50 8.24
C ALA A 33 17.26 -9.13 7.33
N LEU A 34 17.00 -9.92 6.29
CA LEU A 34 15.83 -9.74 5.42
C LEU A 34 14.51 -9.95 6.16
N LEU A 35 14.42 -10.96 7.03
CA LEU A 35 13.25 -11.17 7.88
C LEU A 35 13.03 -9.99 8.82
N ARG A 36 14.09 -9.46 9.45
CA ARG A 36 14.00 -8.25 10.30
C ARG A 36 13.55 -7.04 9.50
N LEU A 37 14.10 -6.83 8.31
CA LEU A 37 13.71 -5.73 7.43
C LEU A 37 12.24 -5.82 7.03
N SER A 38 11.79 -6.99 6.57
CA SER A 38 10.39 -7.24 6.22
C SER A 38 9.46 -6.97 7.41
N THR A 39 9.84 -7.47 8.58
CA THR A 39 9.04 -7.35 9.80
C THR A 39 9.05 -5.91 10.35
N SER A 40 10.14 -5.15 10.13
CA SER A 40 10.25 -3.75 10.57
C SER A 40 9.18 -2.82 9.98
N ARG A 41 8.58 -3.19 8.84
CA ARG A 41 7.43 -2.49 8.28
C ARG A 41 6.27 -2.38 9.26
N ALA A 42 6.16 -3.31 10.19
CA ALA A 42 5.15 -3.31 11.23
C ALA A 42 5.20 -2.05 12.13
N PHE A 43 6.38 -1.46 12.30
CA PHE A 43 6.55 -0.28 13.15
C PHE A 43 5.88 0.95 12.53
N GLY A 44 5.14 1.69 13.36
CA GLY A 44 4.53 2.97 12.98
C GLY A 44 3.35 2.88 12.01
N GLN A 45 2.84 1.69 11.69
CA GLN A 45 1.74 1.52 10.73
C GLN A 45 0.44 2.18 11.19
N SER A 46 0.14 2.16 12.48
CA SER A 46 -1.02 2.87 13.04
C SER A 46 -0.88 4.38 12.92
N VAL A 47 0.30 4.93 13.24
CA VAL A 47 0.58 6.36 13.09
C VAL A 47 0.47 6.80 11.63
N GLU A 48 1.01 6.01 10.69
CA GLU A 48 0.90 6.26 9.26
C GLU A 48 -0.56 6.28 8.79
N VAL A 49 -1.35 5.26 9.17
CA VAL A 49 -2.78 5.20 8.80
C VAL A 49 -3.59 6.32 9.44
N LEU A 50 -3.31 6.68 10.70
CA LEU A 50 -3.91 7.84 11.37
C LEU A 50 -3.61 9.14 10.64
N GLN A 51 -2.37 9.35 10.20
CA GLN A 51 -2.00 10.51 9.40
C GLN A 51 -2.76 10.54 8.05
N HIS A 52 -2.94 9.41 7.39
CA HIS A 52 -3.75 9.35 6.16
C HIS A 52 -5.23 9.60 6.42
N LEU A 53 -5.78 9.11 7.54
CA LEU A 53 -7.16 9.35 7.96
C LEU A 53 -7.41 10.83 8.26
N THR A 54 -6.56 11.48 9.04
CA THR A 54 -6.71 12.90 9.37
C THR A 54 -6.65 13.78 8.12
N HIS A 55 -5.73 13.50 7.19
CA HIS A 55 -5.68 14.18 5.90
C HIS A 55 -6.90 13.88 5.03
N ALA A 56 -7.42 12.65 5.01
CA ALA A 56 -8.63 12.29 4.26
C ALA A 56 -9.87 13.00 4.81
N ILE A 57 -10.01 13.07 6.14
CA ILE A 57 -11.09 13.80 6.82
C ILE A 57 -10.99 15.30 6.51
N MET A 58 -9.79 15.86 6.62
CA MET A 58 -9.53 17.27 6.29
C MET A 58 -9.95 17.58 4.85
N ASP A 59 -9.47 16.77 3.90
CA ASP A 59 -9.78 16.89 2.48
C ASP A 59 -11.28 16.76 2.21
N GLN A 60 -11.95 15.75 2.77
CA GLN A 60 -13.41 15.60 2.62
C GLN A 60 -14.17 16.80 3.18
N ARG A 61 -13.90 17.20 4.42
CA ARG A 61 -14.63 18.30 5.07
C ARG A 61 -14.40 19.64 4.34
N MET A 62 -13.18 19.92 3.89
CA MET A 62 -12.87 21.12 3.11
C MET A 62 -13.57 21.18 1.75
N HIS A 63 -13.86 20.03 1.14
CA HIS A 63 -14.50 19.95 -0.18
C HIS A 63 -15.99 19.61 -0.11
N SER A 64 -16.60 19.60 1.09
CA SER A 64 -18.03 19.29 1.30
C SER A 64 -18.95 20.51 1.27
N GLY A 65 -18.42 21.72 1.07
CA GLY A 65 -19.23 22.93 1.05
C GLY A 65 -18.46 24.19 0.66
N PRO A 66 -19.15 25.35 0.65
CA PRO A 66 -18.53 26.65 0.38
C PRO A 66 -17.36 26.93 1.35
N PRO A 67 -16.21 27.46 0.89
CA PRO A 67 -15.04 27.71 1.72
C PRO A 67 -15.30 28.52 3.01
N ASP A 68 -16.19 29.50 2.94
CA ASP A 68 -16.61 30.35 4.06
C ASP A 68 -17.38 29.60 5.15
N LYS A 69 -17.93 28.42 4.83
CA LYS A 69 -18.65 27.56 5.77
C LYS A 69 -17.81 26.43 6.34
N VAL A 70 -16.75 26.02 5.64
CA VAL A 70 -15.91 24.86 6.01
C VAL A 70 -14.58 25.25 6.64
N LEU A 71 -14.07 26.46 6.37
CA LEU A 71 -12.84 26.98 6.96
C LEU A 71 -13.11 28.24 7.80
N PRO A 72 -12.39 28.43 8.92
CA PRO A 72 -12.46 29.70 9.64
C PRO A 72 -11.97 30.85 8.76
N ALA A 73 -12.64 32.00 8.83
CA ALA A 73 -12.43 33.09 7.87
C ALA A 73 -11.07 33.80 7.97
N ARG A 74 -10.33 33.65 9.08
CA ARG A 74 -9.09 34.41 9.32
C ARG A 74 -7.97 33.57 9.97
N PRO A 75 -6.69 33.90 9.69
CA PRO A 75 -5.57 33.40 10.47
C PRO A 75 -5.73 33.68 11.97
N ASP A 76 -5.05 32.91 12.82
CA ASP A 76 -4.99 33.24 14.26
C ASP A 76 -4.07 34.43 14.55
N ALA A 77 -3.91 34.75 15.84
CA ALA A 77 -3.07 35.85 16.31
C ALA A 77 -1.59 35.73 15.89
N ASN A 78 -1.11 34.50 15.64
CA ASN A 78 0.26 34.21 15.22
C ASN A 78 0.40 34.11 13.68
N GLY A 79 -0.69 34.31 12.93
CA GLY A 79 -0.72 34.18 11.49
C GLY A 79 -0.84 32.75 10.97
N THR A 80 -1.18 31.77 11.82
CA THR A 80 -1.42 30.39 11.41
C THR A 80 -2.65 30.33 10.49
N PRO A 81 -2.54 29.72 9.29
CA PRO A 81 -3.62 29.71 8.32
C PRO A 81 -4.81 28.87 8.80
N PRO A 82 -6.05 29.24 8.39
CA PRO A 82 -7.27 28.49 8.72
C PRO A 82 -7.19 26.98 8.50
N SER A 83 -6.57 26.55 7.40
CA SER A 83 -6.44 25.13 7.04
C SER A 83 -5.55 24.35 8.01
N ALA A 84 -4.46 24.94 8.51
CA ALA A 84 -3.59 24.29 9.49
C ALA A 84 -4.27 24.17 10.86
N ARG A 85 -5.02 25.20 11.26
CA ARG A 85 -5.85 25.15 12.46
C ARG A 85 -6.95 24.10 12.34
N PHE A 86 -7.55 23.99 11.16
CA PHE A 86 -8.56 22.99 10.87
C PHE A 86 -8.01 21.56 10.98
N LEU A 87 -6.83 21.30 10.41
CA LEU A 87 -6.13 20.02 10.59
C LEU A 87 -5.85 19.72 12.07
N ASN A 88 -5.34 20.70 12.83
CA ASN A 88 -5.10 20.51 14.27
C ASN A 88 -6.39 20.18 15.04
N GLY A 89 -7.51 20.82 14.69
CA GLY A 89 -8.82 20.47 15.24
C GLY A 89 -9.24 19.03 14.96
N ILE A 90 -8.98 18.52 13.75
CA ILE A 90 -9.25 17.12 13.39
C ILE A 90 -8.36 16.15 14.18
N VAL A 91 -7.06 16.47 14.33
CA VAL A 91 -6.15 15.65 15.13
C VAL A 91 -6.65 15.57 16.58
N ARG A 92 -7.06 16.70 17.18
CA ARG A 92 -7.64 16.73 18.53
C ARG A 92 -8.97 16.00 18.66
N GLU A 93 -9.78 15.96 17.60
CA GLU A 93 -11.08 15.29 17.60
C GLU A 93 -10.93 13.76 17.55
N TYR A 94 -9.92 13.24 16.86
CA TYR A 94 -9.82 11.81 16.53
C TYR A 94 -8.57 11.10 17.08
N CYS A 95 -7.56 11.81 17.58
CA CYS A 95 -6.32 11.23 18.09
C CYS A 95 -6.16 11.50 19.58
N ASP A 96 -5.50 10.58 20.28
CA ASP A 96 -5.11 10.75 21.68
C ASP A 96 -4.16 11.94 21.87
N GLU A 97 -4.11 12.45 23.10
CA GLU A 97 -3.26 13.57 23.53
C GLU A 97 -1.78 13.40 23.14
N TRP A 98 -1.30 12.15 23.09
CA TRP A 98 0.06 11.83 22.67
C TRP A 98 0.37 12.27 21.22
N LEU A 99 -0.62 12.22 20.33
CA LEU A 99 -0.51 12.70 18.94
C LEU A 99 -0.98 14.14 18.79
N ALA A 100 -1.98 14.54 19.57
CA ALA A 100 -2.53 15.90 19.61
C ALA A 100 -1.72 16.82 20.53
N THR A 101 -0.39 16.92 20.31
CA THR A 101 0.50 17.68 21.19
C THR A 101 0.03 19.12 21.34
N GLU A 102 -0.32 19.52 22.57
CA GLU A 102 -0.81 20.86 22.89
C GLU A 102 0.30 21.92 22.85
N GLU A 103 1.54 21.49 23.10
CA GLU A 103 2.69 22.37 23.14
C GLU A 103 3.31 22.53 21.76
N THR A 104 3.25 23.76 21.26
CA THR A 104 4.10 24.17 20.14
C THR A 104 5.55 24.20 20.65
N PRO A 105 6.50 23.50 20.01
CA PRO A 105 7.90 23.54 20.43
C PRO A 105 8.40 24.99 20.57
N ASP A 106 9.21 25.28 21.59
CA ASP A 106 9.65 26.65 21.93
C ASP A 106 10.20 27.43 20.73
N PHE A 107 10.95 26.76 19.86
CA PHE A 107 11.53 27.38 18.66
C PHE A 107 10.48 27.79 17.59
N LEU A 108 9.25 27.29 17.71
CA LEU A 108 8.08 27.63 16.89
C LEU A 108 7.09 28.57 17.59
N ALA A 109 7.31 28.90 18.87
CA ALA A 109 6.41 29.76 19.63
C ALA A 109 6.21 31.12 18.95
N GLY A 110 4.95 31.53 18.79
CA GLY A 110 4.57 32.79 18.15
C GLY A 110 4.81 32.87 16.64
N LYS A 111 5.24 31.77 15.99
CA LYS A 111 5.45 31.72 14.53
C LYS A 111 4.21 31.15 13.82
N PRO A 112 3.89 31.59 12.60
CA PRO A 112 2.81 31.01 11.80
C PRO A 112 3.16 29.57 11.39
N ILE A 113 2.26 28.61 11.68
CA ILE A 113 2.45 27.19 11.35
C ILE A 113 1.59 26.80 10.15
N ALA A 114 2.17 26.81 8.96
CA ALA A 114 1.46 26.53 7.70
C ALA A 114 1.64 25.08 7.20
N THR A 115 1.47 24.07 8.07
CA THR A 115 1.67 22.64 7.73
C THR A 115 0.91 22.21 6.49
N THR A 116 -0.30 22.73 6.30
CA THR A 116 -1.19 22.37 5.20
C THR A 116 -0.87 23.03 3.87
N HIS A 117 -0.04 24.09 3.84
CA HIS A 117 0.36 24.73 2.58
C HIS A 117 1.25 23.84 1.72
N ARG A 118 1.94 22.87 2.34
CA ARG A 118 2.71 21.86 1.61
C ARG A 118 1.87 20.65 1.22
N PHE A 119 0.60 20.62 1.59
CA PHE A 119 -0.29 19.51 1.24
C PHE A 119 -0.88 19.71 -0.16
N GLY A 120 -0.05 19.53 -1.18
CA GLY A 120 -0.39 19.80 -2.58
C GLY A 120 -1.60 19.02 -3.09
N HIS A 121 -1.94 17.87 -2.49
CA HIS A 121 -3.10 17.06 -2.88
C HIS A 121 -4.44 17.77 -2.69
N LEU A 122 -4.51 18.80 -1.83
CA LEU A 122 -5.71 19.64 -1.74
C LEU A 122 -6.00 20.36 -3.06
N ALA A 123 -4.99 20.57 -3.90
CA ALA A 123 -5.13 21.14 -5.25
C ALA A 123 -5.03 20.03 -6.31
N GLY A 124 -6.02 19.93 -7.19
CA GLY A 124 -6.04 18.93 -8.28
C GLY A 124 -6.41 17.50 -7.85
N TYR A 125 -6.30 17.17 -6.57
CA TYR A 125 -6.78 15.90 -5.98
C TYR A 125 -7.81 16.10 -4.86
N GLY A 126 -8.34 17.32 -4.72
CA GLY A 126 -9.29 17.71 -3.69
C GLY A 126 -10.56 16.85 -3.67
N GLY A 127 -10.98 16.46 -2.47
CA GLY A 127 -12.14 15.62 -2.21
C GLY A 127 -11.92 14.15 -2.55
N ARG A 128 -10.68 13.70 -2.75
CA ARG A 128 -10.35 12.32 -3.15
C ARG A 128 -9.23 11.68 -2.34
N TYR A 129 -8.66 12.36 -1.34
CA TYR A 129 -7.51 11.83 -0.61
C TYR A 129 -7.79 10.50 0.13
N TYR A 130 -9.06 10.25 0.49
CA TYR A 130 -9.51 8.96 1.05
C TYR A 130 -9.22 7.75 0.14
N SER A 131 -9.02 7.96 -1.16
CA SER A 131 -8.72 6.90 -2.12
C SER A 131 -7.42 6.15 -1.79
N TYR A 132 -6.45 6.79 -1.13
CA TYR A 132 -5.20 6.12 -0.74
C TYR A 132 -5.48 5.00 0.27
N LEU A 133 -6.34 5.26 1.25
CA LEU A 133 -6.77 4.25 2.23
C LEU A 133 -7.58 3.13 1.57
N MET A 134 -8.50 3.48 0.67
CA MET A 134 -9.27 2.46 -0.08
C MET A 134 -8.37 1.59 -0.96
N ALA A 135 -7.42 2.20 -1.68
CA ALA A 135 -6.49 1.48 -2.55
C ALA A 135 -5.56 0.58 -1.73
N ARG A 136 -5.11 1.04 -0.56
CA ARG A 136 -4.32 0.26 0.40
C ARG A 136 -5.09 -0.95 0.90
N ALA A 137 -6.32 -0.76 1.37
CA ALA A 137 -7.19 -1.85 1.82
C ALA A 137 -7.46 -2.88 0.71
N GLY A 138 -7.82 -2.40 -0.49
CA GLY A 138 -8.04 -3.29 -1.64
C GLY A 138 -6.78 -4.05 -2.07
N ALA A 139 -5.61 -3.40 -2.02
CA ALA A 139 -4.33 -4.06 -2.30
C ALA A 139 -3.99 -5.13 -1.26
N GLY A 140 -4.21 -4.85 0.03
CA GLY A 140 -4.04 -5.81 1.12
C GLY A 140 -4.93 -7.03 0.93
N LEU A 141 -6.22 -6.81 0.64
CA LEU A 141 -7.18 -7.89 0.36
C LEU A 141 -6.75 -8.78 -0.81
N ILE A 142 -6.30 -8.19 -1.92
CA ILE A 142 -5.79 -8.95 -3.09
C ILE A 142 -4.55 -9.76 -2.69
N TRP A 143 -3.63 -9.16 -1.95
CA TRP A 143 -2.42 -9.83 -1.49
C TRP A 143 -2.77 -11.04 -0.61
N GLN A 144 -3.57 -10.84 0.43
CA GLN A 144 -3.94 -11.89 1.39
C GLN A 144 -4.64 -13.06 0.71
N LYS A 145 -5.61 -12.79 -0.17
CA LYS A 145 -6.36 -13.87 -0.86
C LYS A 145 -5.57 -14.53 -1.99
N GLY A 146 -4.61 -13.84 -2.60
CA GLY A 146 -4.00 -14.27 -3.85
C GLY A 146 -2.55 -14.73 -3.79
N PHE A 147 -1.73 -14.03 -3.01
CA PHE A 147 -0.27 -14.09 -3.10
C PHE A 147 0.44 -14.31 -1.76
N ALA A 148 -0.22 -14.08 -0.61
CA ALA A 148 0.39 -14.25 0.70
C ALA A 148 0.90 -15.68 0.94
N GLY A 149 0.11 -16.69 0.57
CA GLY A 149 0.51 -18.10 0.68
C GLY A 149 1.68 -18.44 -0.25
N ASP A 150 1.60 -18.01 -1.51
CA ASP A 150 2.64 -18.20 -2.52
C ASP A 150 2.70 -16.96 -3.45
N PRO A 151 3.77 -16.14 -3.39
CA PRO A 151 3.88 -14.94 -4.21
C PRO A 151 4.10 -15.30 -5.68
N TRP A 152 4.50 -16.54 -5.98
CA TRP A 152 4.59 -17.06 -7.35
C TRP A 152 3.34 -17.84 -7.78
N SER A 153 2.26 -17.77 -6.99
CA SER A 153 1.01 -18.50 -7.23
C SER A 153 0.59 -18.40 -8.68
N THR A 154 0.71 -19.53 -9.38
CA THR A 154 0.25 -19.66 -10.75
C THR A 154 -1.25 -19.88 -10.81
N ALA A 155 -1.98 -20.13 -9.73
CA ALA A 155 -3.45 -20.26 -9.77
C ALA A 155 -4.14 -18.89 -9.63
N PHE A 156 -3.61 -18.02 -8.77
CA PHE A 156 -4.02 -16.62 -8.72
C PHE A 156 -3.29 -15.78 -9.78
N GLY A 157 -2.21 -16.31 -10.34
CA GLY A 157 -1.51 -15.81 -11.52
C GLY A 157 -1.90 -16.50 -12.84
N ARG A 158 -2.83 -17.45 -12.90
CA ARG A 158 -3.23 -18.17 -14.13
C ARG A 158 -4.56 -18.88 -13.95
N VAL A 159 -5.47 -18.78 -14.91
CA VAL A 159 -6.63 -19.68 -15.04
C VAL A 159 -6.76 -20.13 -16.49
N GLY A 160 -6.84 -21.45 -16.69
CA GLY A 160 -7.32 -22.09 -17.91
C GLY A 160 -6.25 -22.32 -18.99
N VAL A 161 -5.90 -23.58 -19.21
CA VAL A 161 -5.27 -24.03 -20.45
C VAL A 161 -6.25 -23.74 -21.59
N PHE A 162 -5.97 -22.71 -22.39
CA PHE A 162 -6.52 -22.63 -23.74
C PHE A 162 -5.63 -23.49 -24.65
N PRO A 163 -6.18 -24.42 -25.46
CA PRO A 163 -5.37 -25.17 -26.40
C PRO A 163 -4.70 -24.18 -27.37
N LEU A 164 -3.37 -24.27 -27.46
CA LEU A 164 -2.56 -23.55 -28.44
C LEU A 164 -3.01 -23.96 -29.85
N ASN A 165 -3.91 -23.21 -30.46
CA ASN A 165 -4.16 -23.31 -31.90
C ASN A 165 -4.38 -21.94 -32.60
N THR A 166 -4.20 -20.81 -31.90
CA THR A 166 -4.50 -19.48 -32.49
C THR A 166 -3.31 -18.53 -32.65
N PHE A 167 -2.07 -18.97 -32.42
CA PHE A 167 -0.88 -18.10 -32.54
C PHE A 167 0.13 -18.52 -33.61
N THR A 168 -0.33 -19.23 -34.64
CA THR A 168 0.51 -19.63 -35.79
C THR A 168 0.59 -18.55 -36.88
N ALA A 169 -0.25 -17.51 -36.82
CA ALA A 169 -0.37 -16.54 -37.92
C ALA A 169 0.63 -15.36 -37.86
N LEU A 170 1.27 -15.08 -36.71
CA LEU A 170 2.11 -13.89 -36.55
C LEU A 170 3.63 -14.15 -36.64
N THR A 171 4.06 -15.42 -36.68
CA THR A 171 5.48 -15.81 -36.60
C THR A 171 6.18 -15.96 -37.95
N ALA A 172 5.46 -15.90 -39.08
CA ALA A 172 6.03 -16.12 -40.40
C ALA A 172 6.83 -14.93 -40.98
N LYS A 173 6.88 -13.77 -40.31
CA LYS A 173 7.44 -12.52 -40.87
C LYS A 173 8.73 -11.97 -40.22
N MET A 174 9.30 -12.62 -39.20
CA MET A 174 10.47 -12.06 -38.50
C MET A 174 11.61 -13.07 -38.42
N GLY A 175 12.74 -12.72 -39.04
CA GLY A 175 13.87 -13.59 -39.33
C GLY A 175 14.71 -14.09 -38.14
N PRO A 176 15.79 -14.85 -38.41
CA PRO A 176 16.51 -15.68 -37.44
C PRO A 176 17.22 -14.92 -36.30
N ALA A 177 17.44 -13.61 -36.43
CA ALA A 177 17.99 -12.79 -35.35
C ALA A 177 17.04 -12.67 -34.13
N PHE A 178 15.72 -12.70 -34.37
CA PHE A 178 14.70 -12.69 -33.31
C PHE A 178 14.50 -14.06 -32.63
N ALA A 179 14.98 -15.15 -33.24
CA ALA A 179 14.88 -16.49 -32.66
C ALA A 179 15.87 -16.70 -31.50
N ARG A 180 17.06 -16.11 -31.58
CA ARG A 180 18.10 -16.21 -30.53
C ARG A 180 17.78 -15.36 -29.30
N MET A 181 17.22 -14.15 -29.48
CA MET A 181 16.71 -13.33 -28.38
C MET A 181 15.57 -14.03 -27.63
N ARG A 182 14.75 -14.81 -28.36
CA ARG A 182 13.66 -15.61 -27.81
C ARG A 182 14.14 -16.72 -26.88
N GLN A 183 15.29 -17.35 -27.12
CA GLN A 183 15.73 -18.50 -26.33
C GLN A 183 16.19 -18.12 -24.91
N HIS A 184 16.68 -16.89 -24.72
CA HIS A 184 16.96 -16.32 -23.40
C HIS A 184 15.71 -15.71 -22.72
N ILE A 185 14.72 -15.25 -23.49
CA ILE A 185 13.48 -14.68 -22.95
C ILE A 185 12.41 -15.75 -22.68
N HIS A 186 12.46 -16.92 -23.34
CA HIS A 186 11.43 -17.97 -23.21
C HIS A 186 11.50 -18.78 -21.91
N ASN A 187 12.65 -18.81 -21.24
CA ASN A 187 12.82 -19.60 -20.01
C ASN A 187 12.67 -18.78 -18.72
N MET A 188 12.39 -17.48 -18.82
CA MET A 188 12.08 -16.61 -17.67
C MET A 188 10.66 -16.02 -17.79
N GLN A 189 9.76 -16.50 -16.92
CA GLN A 189 8.80 -15.66 -16.18
C GLN A 189 7.75 -14.81 -16.96
N PHE A 190 6.89 -15.41 -17.78
CA PHE A 190 5.64 -14.75 -18.22
C PHE A 190 4.35 -15.39 -17.68
N VAL A 191 4.45 -16.19 -16.61
CA VAL A 191 3.32 -16.97 -16.06
C VAL A 191 2.82 -16.45 -14.71
N LEU A 192 3.51 -15.49 -14.07
CA LEU A 192 2.92 -14.76 -12.93
C LEU A 192 1.88 -13.75 -13.46
N PHE A 193 0.77 -13.59 -12.72
CA PHE A 193 -0.23 -12.52 -12.88
C PHE A 193 -1.32 -12.61 -13.97
N GLN A 194 -1.53 -13.68 -14.75
CA GLN A 194 -2.62 -13.71 -15.74
C GLN A 194 -4.02 -13.42 -15.17
N ARG A 195 -4.46 -14.02 -14.05
CA ARG A 195 -5.78 -13.66 -13.47
C ARG A 195 -5.81 -12.19 -13.04
N TYR A 196 -4.80 -11.72 -12.31
CA TYR A 196 -4.66 -10.31 -11.93
C TYR A 196 -4.66 -9.36 -13.15
N ARG A 197 -3.95 -9.74 -14.21
CA ARG A 197 -3.88 -9.02 -15.49
C ARG A 197 -5.24 -9.02 -16.19
N ASP A 198 -5.84 -10.20 -16.35
CA ASP A 198 -7.03 -10.43 -17.17
C ASP A 198 -8.30 -9.89 -16.52
N TYR A 199 -8.36 -9.83 -15.19
CA TYR A 199 -9.53 -9.33 -14.46
C TYR A 199 -9.38 -7.91 -13.92
N LEU A 200 -8.16 -7.35 -13.85
CA LEU A 200 -7.92 -6.00 -13.34
C LEU A 200 -7.12 -5.13 -14.33
N LEU A 201 -5.87 -5.49 -14.62
CA LEU A 201 -4.96 -4.58 -15.34
C LEU A 201 -5.34 -4.32 -16.80
N ARG A 202 -5.93 -5.31 -17.50
CA ARG A 202 -6.22 -5.22 -18.93
C ARG A 202 -7.35 -4.27 -19.28
N HIS A 203 -8.21 -3.95 -18.31
CA HIS A 203 -9.45 -3.21 -18.56
C HIS A 203 -9.30 -1.70 -18.39
N GLY A 204 -8.30 -1.22 -17.65
CA GLY A 204 -8.17 0.21 -17.34
C GLY A 204 -9.47 0.81 -16.80
N GLY A 205 -9.96 1.88 -17.43
CA GLY A 205 -11.22 2.54 -17.07
C GLY A 205 -12.49 1.95 -17.72
N GLU A 206 -12.37 0.89 -18.53
CA GLU A 206 -13.51 0.32 -19.27
C GLU A 206 -14.51 -0.43 -18.36
N GLN A 207 -14.08 -0.84 -17.17
CA GLN A 207 -14.91 -1.55 -16.20
C GLN A 207 -14.89 -0.86 -14.84
N ARG A 208 -15.99 -1.03 -14.07
CA ARG A 208 -16.07 -0.50 -12.71
C ARG A 208 -15.05 -1.22 -11.81
N PRO A 209 -14.23 -0.51 -11.03
CA PRO A 209 -13.23 -1.14 -10.15
C PRO A 209 -13.81 -2.19 -9.20
N ALA A 210 -14.96 -1.92 -8.58
CA ALA A 210 -15.64 -2.88 -7.70
C ALA A 210 -16.00 -4.20 -8.43
N PHE A 211 -16.42 -4.11 -9.70
CA PHE A 211 -16.75 -5.29 -10.51
C PHE A 211 -15.49 -6.10 -10.84
N MET A 212 -14.41 -5.42 -11.24
CA MET A 212 -13.11 -6.06 -11.52
C MET A 212 -12.56 -6.79 -10.28
N LEU A 213 -12.58 -6.13 -9.12
CA LEU A 213 -12.15 -6.71 -7.85
C LEU A 213 -12.99 -7.92 -7.47
N LYS A 214 -14.32 -7.85 -7.59
CA LYS A 214 -15.21 -8.95 -7.29
C LYS A 214 -14.88 -10.20 -8.13
N ARG A 215 -14.69 -10.02 -9.45
CA ARG A 215 -14.30 -11.12 -10.35
C ARG A 215 -12.92 -11.68 -10.03
N LEU A 216 -11.96 -10.79 -9.75
CA LEU A 216 -10.60 -11.19 -9.39
C LEU A 216 -10.61 -12.09 -8.15
N LEU A 217 -11.33 -11.69 -7.09
CA LEU A 217 -11.37 -12.39 -5.81
C LEU A 217 -12.26 -13.64 -5.82
N GLY A 218 -12.99 -13.90 -6.91
CA GLY A 218 -13.74 -15.14 -7.10
C GLY A 218 -15.14 -15.14 -6.48
N ASP A 219 -15.66 -13.98 -6.10
CA ASP A 219 -17.04 -13.86 -5.64
C ASP A 219 -17.99 -14.01 -6.84
N SER A 220 -18.97 -14.91 -6.76
CA SER A 220 -19.87 -15.23 -7.87
C SER A 220 -20.56 -13.98 -8.44
N ALA A 221 -20.69 -13.93 -9.77
CA ALA A 221 -21.29 -12.79 -10.47
C ALA A 221 -22.73 -12.49 -9.99
N GLU A 222 -23.43 -13.48 -9.45
CA GLU A 222 -24.83 -13.41 -9.00
C GLU A 222 -25.03 -12.83 -7.59
N ALA A 223 -23.99 -12.70 -6.76
CA ALA A 223 -24.11 -12.04 -5.46
C ALA A 223 -24.17 -10.51 -5.64
N VAL A 224 -25.36 -9.96 -5.87
CA VAL A 224 -25.60 -8.53 -6.17
C VAL A 224 -24.97 -7.58 -5.14
N HIS A 225 -24.69 -8.04 -3.91
CA HIS A 225 -23.84 -7.38 -2.92
C HIS A 225 -22.82 -8.36 -2.35
N SER A 226 -21.56 -8.32 -2.81
CA SER A 226 -20.45 -8.91 -2.03
C SER A 226 -20.18 -7.95 -0.88
N SER A 227 -20.58 -8.32 0.33
CA SER A 227 -20.30 -7.57 1.55
C SER A 227 -18.81 -7.34 1.76
N SER A 228 -17.95 -8.19 1.20
CA SER A 228 -16.49 -8.14 1.39
C SER A 228 -15.77 -6.98 0.70
N LEU A 229 -16.44 -6.24 -0.21
CA LEU A 229 -15.88 -5.08 -0.92
C LEU A 229 -16.59 -3.77 -0.55
N SER A 230 -17.47 -3.77 0.46
CA SER A 230 -18.06 -2.52 0.95
C SER A 230 -16.97 -1.63 1.56
N PRO A 231 -17.16 -0.30 1.60
CA PRO A 231 -16.24 0.60 2.30
C PRO A 231 -15.99 0.18 3.75
N GLU A 232 -17.03 -0.30 4.44
CA GLU A 232 -16.95 -0.80 5.81
C GLU A 232 -16.08 -2.05 5.90
N ALA A 233 -16.27 -3.03 5.01
CA ALA A 233 -15.45 -4.24 5.00
C ALA A 233 -13.98 -3.95 4.67
N LEU A 234 -13.72 -3.04 3.72
CA LEU A 234 -12.37 -2.59 3.40
C LEU A 234 -11.73 -1.86 4.58
N ALA A 235 -12.49 -1.02 5.29
CA ALA A 235 -12.03 -0.36 6.50
C ALA A 235 -11.71 -1.37 7.61
N SER A 236 -12.60 -2.33 7.87
CA SER A 236 -12.37 -3.41 8.83
C SER A 236 -11.11 -4.20 8.51
N GLY A 237 -10.92 -4.61 7.25
CA GLY A 237 -9.71 -5.32 6.83
C GLY A 237 -8.44 -4.48 7.00
N LEU A 238 -8.50 -3.17 6.73
CA LEU A 238 -7.37 -2.27 6.99
C LEU A 238 -7.04 -2.17 8.48
N PHE A 239 -8.04 -2.10 9.36
CA PHE A 239 -7.83 -2.09 10.81
C PHE A 239 -7.23 -3.41 11.31
N GLU A 240 -7.70 -4.55 10.80
CA GLU A 240 -7.13 -5.87 11.09
C GLU A 240 -5.66 -5.94 10.66
N ASP A 241 -5.33 -5.46 9.46
CA ASP A 241 -3.96 -5.39 8.95
C ASP A 241 -3.06 -4.51 9.85
N VAL A 242 -3.56 -3.36 10.31
CA VAL A 242 -2.83 -2.48 11.24
C VAL A 242 -2.62 -3.16 12.58
N ALA A 243 -3.65 -3.80 13.15
CA ALA A 243 -3.53 -4.51 14.42
C ALA A 243 -2.53 -5.67 14.34
N ALA A 244 -2.54 -6.43 13.24
CA ALA A 244 -1.57 -7.49 12.99
C ALA A 244 -0.13 -6.94 12.89
N CYS A 245 0.05 -5.76 12.27
CA CYS A 245 1.33 -5.06 12.27
C CYS A 245 1.74 -4.67 13.70
N GLU A 246 0.86 -4.05 14.49
CA GLU A 246 1.21 -3.66 15.86
C GLU A 246 1.61 -4.85 16.74
N GLU A 247 0.89 -5.97 16.66
CA GLU A 247 1.26 -7.20 17.37
C GLU A 247 2.61 -7.74 16.93
N THR A 248 2.90 -7.67 15.63
CA THR A 248 4.19 -8.06 15.08
C THR A 248 5.32 -7.16 15.61
N ALA A 249 5.11 -5.85 15.63
CA ALA A 249 6.05 -4.88 16.18
C ALA A 249 6.32 -5.09 17.68
N LYS A 250 5.26 -5.36 18.48
CA LYS A 250 5.40 -5.68 19.91
C LYS A 250 6.27 -6.90 20.14
N ARG A 251 6.02 -7.99 19.40
CA ARG A 251 6.82 -9.22 19.51
C ARG A 251 8.29 -8.99 19.15
N MET A 252 8.58 -8.17 18.13
CA MET A 252 9.96 -7.81 17.80
C MET A 252 10.65 -7.08 18.96
N PHE A 253 9.98 -6.08 19.56
CA PHE A 253 10.53 -5.37 20.72
C PHE A 253 10.77 -6.28 21.92
N GLU A 254 9.88 -7.24 22.17
CA GLU A 254 10.05 -8.22 23.25
C GLU A 254 11.25 -9.14 22.99
N MET A 255 11.45 -9.57 21.75
CA MET A 255 12.59 -10.40 21.34
C MET A 255 13.92 -9.65 21.49
N ASP A 256 13.99 -8.38 21.08
CA ASP A 256 15.20 -7.55 21.21
C ASP A 256 15.53 -7.18 22.68
N ASN A 257 14.51 -7.14 23.54
CA ASN A 257 14.68 -6.90 24.97
C ASN A 257 15.00 -8.16 25.78
N GLN A 258 15.10 -9.34 25.17
CA GLN A 258 15.58 -10.53 25.88
C GLN A 258 17.08 -10.41 26.21
N PRO A 259 17.47 -10.50 27.50
CA PRO A 259 18.87 -10.34 27.93
C PRO A 259 19.84 -11.38 27.35
N GLY A 260 19.34 -12.46 26.74
CA GLY A 260 20.15 -13.49 26.08
C GLY A 260 20.72 -13.11 24.71
N LEU A 261 20.24 -12.04 24.07
CA LEU A 261 20.67 -11.59 22.73
C LEU A 261 21.52 -10.31 22.74
N LYS A 262 21.71 -9.65 23.90
CA LYS A 262 22.62 -8.50 24.07
C LYS A 262 24.12 -8.88 24.04
N ARG A 263 24.46 -10.06 23.55
CA ARG A 263 25.84 -10.58 23.48
C ARG A 263 26.16 -11.17 22.09
N ILE A 264 25.84 -10.43 21.04
CA ILE A 264 26.53 -10.59 19.75
C ILE A 264 26.81 -9.18 19.21
N VAL A 265 27.82 -8.55 19.79
CA VAL A 265 28.66 -7.49 19.20
C VAL A 265 30.10 -7.95 19.40
#